data_AF-A0A1S2IMR9-F1
#
_entry.id   AF-A0A1S2IMR9-F1
#
_cell.length_a   1.000
_cell.length_b   1.000
_cell.length_c   1.000
_cell.angle_alpha   90.00
_cell.angle_beta   90.00
_cell.angle_gamma   90.00
#
_symmetry.space_group_name_H-M   'P 1'
#
loop_
_entity.id
_entity.type
_entity.pdbx_description
1 polymer ?
#
loop_
_entity_poly.entity_id
_entity_poly.type
_entity_poly.pdbx_seq_one_letter_code
_entity_poly.pdbx_strand_id
1 'polypeptide(L)'
;MTQNAVEPFDTVDLIRVKRGGDALSTEQIDWLIDAYTRGYVADEQMSALTMAIFLNGMERREIRDMTMAMIRSGETMDFTGLGKTTVDKHSTGGVGDKITLPLAPLVASFGVAVPQLSGRGLGHTGGTLDKLESIPGWQASISNDRMREIMADSGAVVCAAGSGLAPADGKLYALRDITGTVEAIPLIASSIMSKKIAEGTAALVLDVKFGSGAFIQDIERSRELARTMVDLGTDAGVATTALLTDMNVPLGLTIGNALEVRESVETLAGGGPADIRELTVALAREMLTLAGRPDADVEAALDDGRAMDAWKRMIRAQGGDPEAALPTARETHVVTAERTGYLTEQHALPFGIGAWRLGAGRARKQDPVQAAAGIELHAKPGDRVTEGQPLFTLHTDEPGRFERALDAVDGAWTIGDEAPAARTIVAERIG
;
A
#
# COMPACT_ATOMS: atom_id res chain seq x y z
N MET A 1 -24.10 32.94 10.47
CA MET A 1 -24.83 33.32 9.24
C MET A 1 -23.80 33.82 8.23
N THR A 2 -23.14 32.89 7.54
CA THR A 2 -22.31 33.25 6.38
C THR A 2 -23.24 33.48 5.20
N GLN A 3 -23.13 34.65 4.59
CA GLN A 3 -23.90 35.05 3.41
C GLN A 3 -23.74 34.01 2.31
N ASN A 4 -24.84 33.64 1.64
CA ASN A 4 -24.83 32.88 0.40
C ASN A 4 -24.08 33.71 -0.67
N ALA A 5 -22.77 33.55 -0.76
CA ALA A 5 -22.02 34.01 -1.92
C ALA A 5 -22.51 33.23 -3.15
N VAL A 6 -22.69 33.92 -4.27
CA VAL A 6 -23.01 33.27 -5.55
C VAL A 6 -21.80 32.45 -5.96
N GLU A 7 -22.01 31.16 -6.27
CA GLU A 7 -20.92 30.30 -6.74
C GLU A 7 -20.39 30.77 -8.10
N PRO A 8 -19.07 30.80 -8.31
CA PRO A 8 -18.48 31.26 -9.56
C PRO A 8 -18.65 30.26 -10.72
N PHE A 9 -19.01 29.01 -10.45
CA PHE A 9 -19.13 27.94 -11.45
C PHE A 9 -20.32 27.02 -11.16
N ASP A 10 -20.77 26.32 -12.20
CA ASP A 10 -21.81 25.28 -12.13
C ASP A 10 -21.22 23.91 -12.45
N THR A 11 -21.36 22.94 -11.53
CA THR A 11 -20.77 21.59 -11.71
C THR A 11 -21.23 20.91 -12.99
N VAL A 12 -22.47 21.15 -13.42
CA VAL A 12 -23.03 20.59 -14.67
C VAL A 12 -22.24 21.04 -15.89
N ASP A 13 -21.77 22.29 -15.91
CA ASP A 13 -20.96 22.79 -17.03
C ASP A 13 -19.55 22.21 -17.00
N LEU A 14 -18.95 22.04 -15.81
CA LEU A 14 -17.65 21.36 -15.65
C LEU A 14 -17.73 19.90 -16.12
N ILE A 15 -18.82 19.19 -15.78
CA ILE A 15 -19.08 17.83 -16.28
C ILE A 15 -19.20 17.83 -17.81
N ARG A 16 -19.91 18.79 -18.42
CA ARG A 16 -20.04 18.89 -19.88
C ARG A 16 -18.69 19.09 -20.57
N VAL A 17 -17.86 19.98 -20.03
CA VAL A 17 -16.49 20.24 -20.52
C VAL A 17 -15.68 18.95 -20.47
N LYS A 18 -15.57 18.32 -19.28
CA LYS A 18 -14.75 17.12 -19.13
C LYS A 18 -15.28 15.92 -19.91
N ARG A 19 -16.61 15.77 -20.01
CA ARG A 19 -17.27 14.75 -20.86
C ARG A 19 -16.99 14.99 -22.35
N GLY A 20 -16.83 16.24 -22.78
CA GLY A 20 -16.44 16.63 -24.13
C GLY A 20 -14.97 16.35 -24.47
N GLY A 21 -14.15 15.99 -23.48
CA GLY A 21 -12.71 15.77 -23.64
C GLY A 21 -11.86 17.02 -23.41
N ASP A 22 -12.48 18.14 -23.06
CA ASP A 22 -11.78 19.40 -22.83
C ASP A 22 -11.18 19.50 -21.41
N ALA A 23 -10.18 20.35 -21.25
CA ALA A 23 -9.50 20.61 -19.98
C ALA A 23 -10.26 21.64 -19.12
N LEU A 24 -10.32 21.38 -17.81
CA LEU A 24 -10.80 22.33 -16.80
C LEU A 24 -9.68 23.30 -16.43
N SER A 25 -10.03 24.56 -16.17
CA SER A 25 -9.07 25.56 -15.65
C SER A 25 -8.70 25.27 -14.19
N THR A 26 -7.61 25.88 -13.73
CA THR A 26 -7.16 25.78 -12.33
C THR A 26 -8.25 26.27 -11.37
N GLU A 27 -8.89 27.40 -11.68
CA GLU A 27 -9.96 27.97 -10.85
C GLU A 27 -11.19 27.07 -10.78
N GLN A 28 -11.53 26.38 -11.88
CA GLN A 28 -12.62 25.41 -11.91
C GLN A 28 -12.32 24.19 -11.04
N ILE A 29 -11.09 23.69 -11.08
CA ILE A 29 -10.65 22.55 -10.27
C ILE A 29 -10.62 22.92 -8.79
N ASP A 30 -10.04 24.07 -8.44
CA ASP A 30 -9.98 24.57 -7.07
C ASP A 30 -11.37 24.72 -6.46
N TRP A 31 -12.27 25.38 -7.19
CA TRP A 31 -13.65 25.54 -6.75
C TRP A 31 -14.35 24.19 -6.60
N LEU A 32 -14.21 23.29 -7.58
CA LEU A 32 -14.88 21.99 -7.55
C LEU A 32 -14.47 21.17 -6.32
N ILE A 33 -13.17 21.11 -6.02
CA ILE A 33 -12.65 20.35 -4.88
C ILE A 33 -13.12 20.98 -3.56
N ASP A 34 -13.05 22.30 -3.41
CA ASP A 34 -13.59 23.01 -2.23
C ASP A 34 -15.10 22.76 -2.07
N ALA A 35 -15.87 23.05 -3.13
CA ALA A 35 -17.31 22.94 -3.15
C ALA A 35 -17.80 21.51 -2.87
N TYR A 36 -17.08 20.50 -3.36
CA TYR A 36 -17.34 19.10 -3.01
C TYR A 36 -17.03 18.81 -1.56
N THR A 37 -15.90 19.29 -1.05
CA THR A 37 -15.47 19.06 0.34
C THR A 37 -16.48 19.64 1.33
N ARG A 38 -16.97 20.87 1.10
CA ARG A 38 -17.98 21.53 1.96
C ARG A 38 -19.43 21.11 1.69
N GLY A 39 -19.65 20.18 0.76
CA GLY A 39 -20.96 19.56 0.50
C GLY A 39 -21.91 20.36 -0.40
N TYR A 40 -21.42 21.38 -1.12
CA TYR A 40 -22.20 22.07 -2.14
C TYR A 40 -22.38 21.22 -3.40
N VAL A 41 -21.30 20.59 -3.87
CA VAL A 41 -21.37 19.61 -4.97
C VAL A 41 -21.85 18.27 -4.42
N ALA A 42 -22.90 17.72 -5.03
CA ALA A 42 -23.47 16.44 -4.63
C ALA A 42 -22.66 15.25 -5.15
N ASP A 43 -22.78 14.09 -4.50
CA ASP A 43 -22.06 12.87 -4.87
C ASP A 43 -22.46 12.38 -6.28
N GLU A 44 -23.71 12.60 -6.70
CA GLU A 44 -24.18 12.27 -8.06
C GLU A 44 -23.50 13.13 -9.13
N GLN A 45 -23.21 14.39 -8.83
CA GLN A 45 -22.50 15.28 -9.75
C GLN A 45 -21.01 14.93 -9.79
N MET A 46 -20.41 14.70 -8.62
CA MET A 46 -19.00 14.35 -8.54
C MET A 46 -18.72 12.99 -9.19
N SER A 47 -19.62 12.01 -9.05
CA SER A 47 -19.49 10.70 -9.70
C SER A 47 -19.63 10.78 -11.23
N ALA A 48 -20.51 11.63 -11.73
CA ALA A 48 -20.59 11.91 -13.16
C ALA A 48 -19.28 12.52 -13.69
N LEU A 49 -18.63 13.40 -12.92
CA LEU A 49 -17.35 13.97 -13.28
C LEU A 49 -16.20 12.95 -13.19
N THR A 50 -16.12 12.13 -12.14
CA THR A 50 -15.07 11.10 -12.04
C THR A 50 -15.18 10.08 -13.16
N MET A 51 -16.40 9.74 -13.59
CA MET A 51 -16.60 8.91 -14.78
C MET A 51 -16.15 9.62 -16.06
N ALA A 52 -16.41 10.91 -16.21
CA ALA A 52 -15.89 11.69 -17.35
C ALA A 52 -14.35 11.71 -17.36
N ILE A 53 -13.70 11.86 -16.21
CA ILE A 53 -12.24 11.77 -16.06
C ILE A 53 -11.74 10.35 -16.38
N PHE A 54 -12.45 9.32 -15.93
CA PHE A 54 -12.09 7.92 -16.22
C PHE A 54 -12.08 7.65 -17.73
N LEU A 55 -13.06 8.18 -18.47
CA LEU A 55 -13.18 7.96 -19.91
C LEU A 55 -12.27 8.86 -20.75
N ASN A 56 -12.03 10.11 -20.32
CA ASN A 56 -11.34 11.12 -21.13
C ASN A 56 -9.97 11.53 -20.58
N GLY A 57 -9.57 11.05 -19.40
CA GLY A 57 -8.33 11.43 -18.74
C GLY A 57 -8.31 12.89 -18.25
N MET A 58 -7.10 13.35 -17.93
CA MET A 58 -6.79 14.72 -17.52
C MET A 58 -5.41 15.10 -18.05
N GLU A 59 -5.23 16.36 -18.40
CA GLU A 59 -3.91 16.89 -18.74
C GLU A 59 -3.02 16.99 -17.49
N ARG A 60 -1.70 16.93 -17.66
CA ARG A 60 -0.71 17.01 -16.58
C ARG A 60 -0.90 18.22 -15.64
N ARG A 61 -1.34 19.38 -16.17
CA ARG A 61 -1.70 20.56 -15.38
C ARG A 61 -2.90 20.29 -14.47
N GLU A 62 -3.96 19.69 -15.02
CA GLU A 62 -5.18 19.41 -14.26
C GLU A 62 -4.92 18.43 -13.13
N ILE A 63 -4.09 17.39 -13.37
CA ILE A 63 -3.69 16.42 -12.33
C ILE A 63 -2.96 17.14 -11.19
N ARG A 64 -2.01 18.04 -11.52
CA ARG A 64 -1.33 18.86 -10.52
C ARG A 64 -2.30 19.72 -9.73
N ASP A 65 -3.16 20.47 -10.42
CA ASP A 65 -4.09 21.40 -9.79
C ASP A 65 -5.08 20.67 -8.87
N MET A 66 -5.59 19.50 -9.30
CA MET A 66 -6.45 18.66 -8.47
C MET A 66 -5.72 18.13 -7.23
N THR A 67 -4.46 17.68 -7.39
CA THR A 67 -3.63 17.23 -6.27
C THR A 67 -3.42 18.35 -5.25
N MET A 68 -3.06 19.54 -5.72
CA MET A 68 -2.81 20.71 -4.87
C MET A 68 -4.08 21.21 -4.19
N ALA A 69 -5.22 21.18 -4.87
CA ALA A 69 -6.52 21.51 -4.29
C ALA A 69 -6.89 20.52 -3.17
N MET A 70 -6.64 19.22 -3.36
CA MET A 70 -6.89 18.21 -2.32
C MET A 70 -5.94 18.38 -1.12
N ILE A 71 -4.66 18.75 -1.33
CA ILE A 71 -3.75 19.09 -0.23
C ILE A 71 -4.30 20.28 0.57
N ARG A 72 -4.69 21.37 -0.12
CA ARG A 72 -5.25 22.59 0.52
C ARG A 72 -6.57 22.37 1.24
N SER A 73 -7.27 21.26 0.99
CA SER A 73 -8.54 20.96 1.66
C SER A 73 -8.39 20.65 3.15
N GLY A 74 -7.16 20.41 3.63
CA GLY A 74 -6.89 20.01 5.00
C GLY A 74 -5.58 20.54 5.56
N GLU A 75 -5.10 19.87 6.60
CA GLU A 75 -3.84 20.17 7.28
C GLU A 75 -2.66 19.56 6.52
N THR A 76 -1.49 20.19 6.66
CA THR A 76 -0.20 19.63 6.25
C THR A 76 0.66 19.46 7.49
N MET A 77 1.25 18.28 7.67
CA MET A 77 2.18 18.01 8.75
C MET A 77 3.52 18.73 8.51
N ASP A 78 4.20 19.08 9.59
CA ASP A 78 5.51 19.75 9.53
C ASP A 78 6.49 19.04 10.46
N PHE A 79 7.56 18.47 9.92
CA PHE A 79 8.60 17.80 10.72
C PHE A 79 9.84 18.67 10.96
N THR A 80 9.74 19.99 10.71
CA THR A 80 10.76 20.95 11.09
C THR A 80 11.10 20.79 12.58
N GLY A 81 12.39 20.73 12.89
CA GLY A 81 12.90 20.56 14.25
C GLY A 81 13.07 19.10 14.72
N LEU A 82 12.70 18.09 13.92
CA LEU A 82 12.91 16.68 14.27
C LEU A 82 14.40 16.27 14.33
N GLY A 83 15.27 17.00 13.64
CA GLY A 83 16.72 16.74 13.59
C GLY A 83 17.11 15.51 12.74
N LYS A 84 16.16 14.92 12.01
CA LYS A 84 16.35 13.81 11.09
C LYS A 84 15.66 14.11 9.75
N THR A 85 16.24 13.68 8.64
CA THR A 85 15.57 13.71 7.33
C THR A 85 14.39 12.74 7.36
N THR A 86 13.23 13.17 6.87
CA THR A 86 12.05 12.31 6.74
C THR A 86 12.00 11.68 5.36
N VAL A 87 11.74 10.37 5.32
CA VAL A 87 11.47 9.66 4.08
C VAL A 87 10.36 8.64 4.31
N ASP A 88 9.40 8.59 3.40
CA ASP A 88 8.29 7.64 3.45
C ASP A 88 8.28 6.73 2.22
N LYS A 89 7.57 5.60 2.33
CA LYS A 89 7.28 4.71 1.20
C LYS A 89 5.78 4.55 1.03
N HIS A 90 5.29 4.71 -0.19
CA HIS A 90 3.92 4.33 -0.53
C HIS A 90 3.93 3.16 -1.52
N SER A 91 3.05 2.19 -1.36
CA SER A 91 2.79 1.20 -2.40
C SER A 91 1.37 1.32 -2.90
N THR A 92 1.17 1.09 -4.19
CA THR A 92 -0.17 0.94 -4.79
C THR A 92 -0.94 -0.28 -4.26
N GLY A 93 -0.28 -1.17 -3.50
CA GLY A 93 -0.87 -2.33 -2.86
C GLY A 93 -0.71 -3.61 -3.68
N GLY A 94 -0.59 -4.73 -2.98
CA GLY A 94 -0.42 -6.06 -3.57
C GLY A 94 -0.67 -7.17 -2.56
N VAL A 95 -0.75 -8.40 -3.06
CA VAL A 95 -1.02 -9.59 -2.25
C VAL A 95 0.26 -10.05 -1.56
N GLY A 96 0.23 -10.19 -0.23
CA GLY A 96 1.42 -10.50 0.57
C GLY A 96 2.38 -9.31 0.71
N ASP A 97 1.98 -8.09 0.35
CA ASP A 97 2.87 -6.91 0.46
C ASP A 97 3.01 -6.45 1.92
N LYS A 98 3.92 -7.10 2.66
CA LYS A 98 4.28 -6.76 4.04
C LYS A 98 5.49 -5.83 4.15
N ILE A 99 6.02 -5.33 3.03
CA ILE A 99 7.33 -4.65 2.97
C ILE A 99 7.47 -3.50 3.95
N THR A 100 6.40 -2.76 4.24
CA THR A 100 6.44 -1.66 5.22
C THR A 100 6.95 -2.12 6.60
N LEU A 101 6.64 -3.35 7.03
CA LEU A 101 7.00 -3.87 8.35
C LEU A 101 8.51 -4.04 8.53
N PRO A 102 9.26 -4.72 7.64
CA PRO A 102 10.72 -4.76 7.71
C PRO A 102 11.39 -3.45 7.24
N LEU A 103 10.80 -2.73 6.29
CA LEU A 103 11.41 -1.53 5.69
C LEU A 103 11.53 -0.36 6.67
N ALA A 104 10.45 -0.02 7.36
CA ALA A 104 10.42 1.13 8.27
C ALA A 104 11.50 1.08 9.36
N PRO A 105 11.64 -0.01 10.15
CA PRO A 105 12.70 -0.11 11.16
C PRO A 105 14.09 -0.25 10.54
N LEU A 106 14.24 -0.89 9.37
CA LEU A 106 15.52 -0.98 8.67
C LEU A 106 16.05 0.41 8.30
N VAL A 107 15.22 1.25 7.65
CA VAL A 107 15.61 2.63 7.29
C VAL A 107 15.85 3.48 8.54
N ALA A 108 15.01 3.34 9.56
CA ALA A 108 15.19 4.05 10.83
C ALA A 108 16.50 3.71 11.54
N SER A 109 17.03 2.50 11.37
CA SER A 109 18.32 2.08 11.95
C SER A 109 19.51 2.91 11.47
N PHE A 110 19.38 3.65 10.35
CA PHE A 110 20.37 4.58 9.83
C PHE A 110 20.21 6.01 10.34
N GLY A 111 19.35 6.27 11.33
CA GLY A 111 19.12 7.62 11.87
C GLY A 111 18.30 8.51 10.94
N VAL A 112 17.44 7.91 10.12
CA VAL A 112 16.45 8.57 9.27
C VAL A 112 15.07 8.45 9.93
N ALA A 113 14.18 9.41 9.69
CA ALA A 113 12.82 9.37 10.22
C ALA A 113 11.83 8.83 9.18
N VAL A 114 10.96 7.88 9.57
CA VAL A 114 9.95 7.28 8.70
C VAL A 114 8.54 7.56 9.26
N PRO A 115 7.87 8.63 8.81
CA PRO A 115 6.51 9.02 9.24
C PRO A 115 5.44 8.23 8.46
N GLN A 116 5.42 6.90 8.57
CA GLN A 116 4.58 6.07 7.72
C GLN A 116 3.10 6.18 8.10
N LEU A 117 2.33 6.94 7.32
CA LEU A 117 0.87 6.81 7.35
C LEU A 117 0.43 5.62 6.51
N SER A 118 -0.44 4.81 7.09
CA SER A 118 -0.94 3.57 6.51
C SER A 118 -2.45 3.45 6.64
N GLY A 119 -3.03 2.62 5.77
CA GLY A 119 -4.45 2.29 5.76
C GLY A 119 -4.73 0.91 6.34
N ARG A 120 -6.01 0.70 6.66
CA ARG A 120 -6.59 -0.63 6.80
C ARG A 120 -6.99 -1.15 5.42
N GLY A 121 -7.00 -2.47 5.26
CA GLY A 121 -7.31 -3.12 3.99
C GLY A 121 -8.80 -3.12 3.69
N LEU A 122 -9.14 -2.98 2.41
CA LEU A 122 -10.46 -3.23 1.85
C LEU A 122 -10.30 -4.18 0.66
N GLY A 123 -11.10 -5.24 0.62
CA GLY A 123 -10.99 -6.27 -0.42
C GLY A 123 -9.76 -7.18 -0.26
N HIS A 124 -9.09 -7.48 -1.37
CA HIS A 124 -8.08 -8.54 -1.47
C HIS A 124 -6.66 -8.10 -1.10
N THR A 125 -6.39 -6.80 -1.07
CA THR A 125 -5.12 -6.24 -0.60
C THR A 125 -5.22 -6.00 0.91
N GLY A 126 -4.48 -6.77 1.71
CA GLY A 126 -4.44 -6.61 3.16
C GLY A 126 -3.89 -5.23 3.56
N GLY A 127 -4.29 -4.70 4.71
CA GLY A 127 -3.82 -3.40 5.22
C GLY A 127 -2.63 -3.54 6.16
N THR A 128 -1.64 -2.64 6.07
CA THR A 128 -0.51 -2.60 7.00
C THR A 128 -0.95 -2.45 8.46
N LEU A 129 -2.00 -1.65 8.72
CA LEU A 129 -2.51 -1.48 10.08
C LEU A 129 -3.15 -2.76 10.62
N ASP A 130 -3.87 -3.52 9.78
CA ASP A 130 -4.49 -4.79 10.20
C ASP A 130 -3.44 -5.84 10.55
N LYS A 131 -2.31 -5.84 9.83
CA LYS A 131 -1.14 -6.67 10.15
C LYS A 131 -0.60 -6.31 11.53
N LEU A 132 -0.30 -5.05 11.78
CA LEU A 132 0.26 -4.61 13.07
C LEU A 132 -0.71 -4.74 14.24
N GLU A 133 -2.02 -4.63 14.02
CA GLU A 133 -3.07 -4.89 15.03
C GLU A 133 -3.11 -6.37 15.47
N SER A 134 -2.43 -7.28 14.77
CA SER A 134 -2.22 -8.65 15.24
C SER A 134 -1.22 -8.76 16.40
N ILE A 135 -0.42 -7.72 16.62
CA ILE A 135 0.54 -7.64 17.73
C ILE A 135 -0.21 -7.21 19.00
N PRO A 136 -0.23 -8.02 20.06
CA PRO A 136 -0.92 -7.68 21.30
C PRO A 136 -0.50 -6.31 21.86
N GLY A 137 -1.48 -5.45 22.11
CA GLY A 137 -1.29 -4.12 22.72
C GLY A 137 -0.95 -2.99 21.73
N TRP A 138 -0.61 -3.30 20.47
CA TRP A 138 -0.21 -2.28 19.50
C TRP A 138 -1.37 -1.35 19.11
N GLN A 139 -1.07 -0.08 18.91
CA GLN A 139 -2.08 0.96 18.65
C GLN A 139 -1.83 1.68 17.32
N ALA A 140 -2.85 1.65 16.45
CA ALA A 140 -2.82 2.30 15.13
C ALA A 140 -3.05 3.82 15.19
N SER A 141 -3.83 4.28 16.16
CA SER A 141 -4.24 5.68 16.30
C SER A 141 -3.45 6.34 17.41
N ILE A 142 -2.65 7.35 17.06
CA ILE A 142 -1.86 8.16 17.98
C ILE A 142 -2.00 9.64 17.62
N SER A 143 -1.72 10.54 18.56
CA SER A 143 -1.69 11.98 18.27
C SER A 143 -0.44 12.37 17.47
N ASN A 144 -0.49 13.52 16.79
CA ASN A 144 0.66 14.07 16.07
C ASN A 144 1.86 14.33 17.00
N ASP A 145 1.61 14.79 18.23
CA ASP A 145 2.68 14.98 19.23
C ASP A 145 3.35 13.66 19.58
N ARG A 146 2.53 12.62 19.84
CA ARG A 146 3.05 11.28 20.13
C ARG A 146 3.83 10.72 18.94
N MET A 147 3.38 10.97 17.72
CA MET A 147 4.09 10.59 16.50
C MET A 147 5.50 11.21 16.45
N ARG A 148 5.62 12.52 16.71
CA ARG A 148 6.91 13.21 16.76
C ARG A 148 7.85 12.63 17.81
N GLU A 149 7.34 12.34 19.01
CA GLU A 149 8.12 11.70 20.08
C GLU A 149 8.67 10.33 19.65
N ILE A 150 7.83 9.49 19.04
CA ILE A 150 8.21 8.15 18.59
C ILE A 150 9.29 8.23 17.51
N MET A 151 9.17 9.15 16.54
CA MET A 151 10.18 9.33 15.49
C MET A 151 11.49 9.92 16.00
N ALA A 152 11.45 10.80 17.00
CA ALA A 152 12.65 11.34 17.64
C ALA A 152 13.48 10.21 18.28
N ASP A 153 12.82 9.26 18.95
CA ASP A 153 13.46 8.12 19.61
C ASP A 153 13.72 6.95 18.65
N SER A 154 12.67 6.20 18.28
CA SER A 154 12.78 4.96 17.50
C SER A 154 13.12 5.16 16.02
N GLY A 155 12.87 6.36 15.48
CA GLY A 155 13.11 6.69 14.07
C GLY A 155 11.99 6.29 13.11
N ALA A 156 11.04 5.44 13.50
CA ALA A 156 9.92 5.05 12.64
C ALA A 156 8.61 4.99 13.42
N VAL A 157 7.52 5.24 12.72
CA VAL A 157 6.16 5.13 13.25
C VAL A 157 5.24 4.67 12.13
N VAL A 158 4.30 3.78 12.43
CA VAL A 158 3.26 3.37 11.48
C VAL A 158 1.91 3.66 12.11
N CYS A 159 1.10 4.52 11.50
CA CYS A 159 -0.19 4.89 12.10
C CYS A 159 -1.26 5.22 11.06
N ALA A 160 -2.50 5.29 11.53
CA ALA A 160 -3.61 5.75 10.71
C ALA A 160 -3.46 7.24 10.39
N ALA A 161 -3.78 7.61 9.14
CA ALA A 161 -3.87 9.02 8.79
C ALA A 161 -4.93 9.73 9.63
N GLY A 162 -4.59 10.91 10.16
CA GLY A 162 -5.55 11.78 10.82
C GLY A 162 -6.61 12.27 9.83
N SER A 163 -7.85 12.47 10.31
CA SER A 163 -8.95 12.93 9.46
C SER A 163 -8.77 14.34 8.88
N GLY A 164 -7.78 15.10 9.37
CA GLY A 164 -7.43 16.42 8.87
C GLY A 164 -6.59 16.41 7.60
N LEU A 165 -5.96 15.29 7.22
CA LEU A 165 -5.09 15.22 6.04
C LEU A 165 -5.90 14.98 4.77
N ALA A 166 -5.83 15.94 3.84
CA ALA A 166 -6.52 15.91 2.54
C ALA A 166 -7.97 15.36 2.59
N PRO A 167 -8.88 15.95 3.40
CA PRO A 167 -10.24 15.43 3.60
C PRO A 167 -11.06 15.34 2.29
N ALA A 168 -10.76 16.19 1.29
CA ALA A 168 -11.34 16.08 -0.05
C ALA A 168 -11.07 14.71 -0.69
N ASP A 169 -9.84 14.21 -0.57
CA ASP A 169 -9.45 12.91 -1.08
C ASP A 169 -10.21 11.79 -0.37
N GLY A 170 -10.32 11.84 0.96
CA GLY A 170 -11.07 10.83 1.72
C GLY A 170 -12.52 10.70 1.25
N LYS A 171 -13.17 11.83 0.95
CA LYS A 171 -14.53 11.87 0.40
C LYS A 171 -14.57 11.34 -1.04
N LEU A 172 -13.64 11.80 -1.89
CA LEU A 172 -13.59 11.42 -3.31
C LEU A 172 -13.24 9.93 -3.51
N TYR A 173 -12.32 9.38 -2.71
CA TYR A 173 -11.96 7.97 -2.72
C TYR A 173 -13.15 7.09 -2.34
N ALA A 174 -13.90 7.44 -1.29
CA ALA A 174 -15.09 6.71 -0.88
C ALA A 174 -16.14 6.66 -1.99
N LEU A 175 -16.31 7.74 -2.75
CA LEU A 175 -17.19 7.79 -3.92
C LEU A 175 -16.65 6.91 -5.06
N ARG A 176 -15.35 7.00 -5.36
CA ARG A 176 -14.71 6.22 -6.44
C ARG A 176 -14.84 4.72 -6.23
N ASP A 177 -14.70 4.26 -4.99
CA ASP A 177 -14.75 2.84 -4.58
C ASP A 177 -16.11 2.19 -4.89
N ILE A 178 -17.20 2.97 -4.86
CA ILE A 178 -18.56 2.47 -5.14
C ILE A 178 -19.11 2.84 -6.52
N THR A 179 -18.32 3.56 -7.34
CA THR A 179 -18.74 4.05 -8.66
C THR A 179 -17.93 3.47 -9.81
N GLY A 180 -16.97 2.58 -9.54
CA GLY A 180 -16.13 1.97 -10.58
C GLY A 180 -15.17 2.96 -11.24
N THR A 181 -14.72 3.99 -10.51
CA THR A 181 -13.82 5.04 -11.03
C THR A 181 -12.46 5.08 -10.32
N VAL A 182 -12.09 4.00 -9.61
CA VAL A 182 -10.81 3.92 -8.91
C VAL A 182 -9.64 3.85 -9.91
N GLU A 183 -9.76 3.11 -11.01
CA GLU A 183 -8.69 2.73 -11.96
C GLU A 183 -8.20 3.85 -12.91
N ALA A 184 -8.69 5.08 -12.75
CA ALA A 184 -8.23 6.22 -13.53
C ALA A 184 -6.89 6.77 -13.00
N ILE A 185 -5.83 6.72 -13.82
CA ILE A 185 -4.48 7.19 -13.44
C ILE A 185 -4.48 8.60 -12.84
N PRO A 186 -5.14 9.62 -13.44
CA PRO A 186 -5.25 10.94 -12.84
C PRO A 186 -5.77 10.93 -11.40
N LEU A 187 -6.84 10.17 -11.15
CA LEU A 187 -7.49 10.10 -9.85
C LEU A 187 -6.66 9.30 -8.84
N ILE A 188 -5.97 8.25 -9.27
CA ILE A 188 -5.05 7.47 -8.44
C ILE A 188 -3.87 8.35 -8.01
N ALA A 189 -3.20 8.97 -8.99
CA ALA A 189 -2.01 9.78 -8.76
C ALA A 189 -2.32 10.96 -7.83
N SER A 190 -3.39 11.72 -8.12
CA SER A 190 -3.78 12.84 -7.27
C SER A 190 -4.19 12.39 -5.88
N SER A 191 -4.93 11.28 -5.75
CA SER A 191 -5.36 10.73 -4.46
C SER A 191 -4.17 10.31 -3.59
N ILE A 192 -3.23 9.53 -4.13
CA ILE A 192 -2.05 9.06 -3.39
C ILE A 192 -1.18 10.25 -3.01
N MET A 193 -0.83 11.09 -3.98
CA MET A 193 0.12 12.16 -3.77
C MET A 193 -0.42 13.27 -2.88
N SER A 194 -1.72 13.57 -2.91
CA SER A 194 -2.27 14.60 -2.01
C SER A 194 -2.09 14.24 -0.54
N LYS A 195 -2.27 12.96 -0.18
CA LYS A 195 -2.02 12.48 1.18
C LYS A 195 -0.52 12.48 1.50
N LYS A 196 0.30 11.90 0.61
CA LYS A 196 1.73 11.74 0.85
C LYS A 196 2.52 13.05 0.87
N ILE A 197 2.06 14.07 0.15
CA ILE A 197 2.63 15.42 0.22
C ILE A 197 2.13 16.13 1.49
N ALA A 198 0.84 16.00 1.85
CA ALA A 198 0.30 16.58 3.07
C ALA A 198 0.92 15.97 4.35
N GLU A 199 1.48 14.76 4.26
CA GLU A 199 2.29 14.15 5.31
C GLU A 199 3.59 14.92 5.63
N GLY A 200 4.03 15.85 4.78
CA GLY A 200 5.18 16.71 5.08
C GLY A 200 6.53 16.01 5.10
N THR A 201 6.64 14.82 4.49
CA THR A 201 7.91 14.12 4.32
C THR A 201 8.84 14.87 3.36
N ALA A 202 10.15 14.86 3.62
CA ALA A 202 11.13 15.50 2.74
C ALA A 202 11.35 14.69 1.45
N ALA A 203 11.17 13.37 1.54
CA ALA A 203 11.33 12.45 0.41
C ALA A 203 10.28 11.33 0.42
N LEU A 204 10.00 10.78 -0.77
CA LEU A 204 9.02 9.73 -0.99
C LEU A 204 9.54 8.70 -1.99
N VAL A 205 9.42 7.42 -1.65
CA VAL A 205 9.64 6.31 -2.59
C VAL A 205 8.32 5.64 -2.90
N LEU A 206 8.03 5.45 -4.18
CA LEU A 206 6.79 4.84 -4.66
C LEU A 206 7.05 3.42 -5.14
N ASP A 207 6.37 2.45 -4.56
CA ASP A 207 6.40 1.05 -4.96
C ASP A 207 5.15 0.73 -5.79
N VAL A 208 5.28 0.90 -7.11
CA VAL A 208 4.17 0.79 -8.06
C VAL A 208 4.12 -0.62 -8.62
N LYS A 209 3.09 -1.36 -8.23
CA LYS A 209 2.91 -2.76 -8.62
C LYS A 209 2.44 -2.87 -10.08
N PHE A 210 2.85 -3.93 -10.77
CA PHE A 210 2.24 -4.38 -12.03
C PHE A 210 1.97 -5.90 -12.01
N GLY A 211 1.19 -6.39 -12.96
CA GLY A 211 0.84 -7.81 -13.06
C GLY A 211 -0.45 -8.20 -12.34
N SER A 212 -0.77 -9.50 -12.34
CA SER A 212 -2.12 -9.99 -12.02
C SER A 212 -2.66 -9.62 -10.63
N GLY A 213 -1.80 -9.43 -9.63
CA GLY A 213 -2.17 -9.03 -8.28
C GLY A 213 -2.04 -7.54 -7.99
N ALA A 214 -1.70 -6.73 -9.00
CA ALA A 214 -1.65 -5.29 -8.91
C ALA A 214 -2.99 -4.67 -9.27
N PHE A 215 -3.22 -3.45 -8.77
CA PHE A 215 -4.38 -2.65 -9.15
C PHE A 215 -4.36 -2.25 -10.63
N ILE A 216 -3.17 -1.97 -11.18
CA ILE A 216 -2.94 -1.78 -12.61
C ILE A 216 -2.11 -2.97 -13.11
N GLN A 217 -2.72 -3.82 -13.94
CA GLN A 217 -2.06 -5.04 -14.40
C GLN A 217 -1.01 -4.77 -15.49
N ASP A 218 -1.29 -3.83 -16.38
CA ASP A 218 -0.42 -3.48 -17.50
C ASP A 218 0.79 -2.65 -17.06
N ILE A 219 1.99 -3.09 -17.45
CA ILE A 219 3.24 -2.46 -17.01
C ILE A 219 3.41 -1.05 -17.59
N GLU A 220 2.92 -0.78 -18.82
CA GLU A 220 3.01 0.56 -19.42
C GLU A 220 2.13 1.57 -18.67
N ARG A 221 0.92 1.15 -18.28
CA ARG A 221 0.03 1.96 -17.43
C ARG A 221 0.60 2.15 -16.02
N SER A 222 1.24 1.13 -15.44
CA SER A 222 1.94 1.29 -14.15
C SER A 222 3.12 2.26 -14.26
N ARG A 223 3.85 2.24 -15.37
CA ARG A 223 4.91 3.20 -15.68
C ARG A 223 4.38 4.63 -15.82
N GLU A 224 3.25 4.81 -16.50
CA GLU A 224 2.58 6.10 -16.62
C GLU A 224 2.15 6.64 -15.24
N LEU A 225 1.55 5.79 -14.40
CA LEU A 225 1.18 6.15 -13.03
C LEU A 225 2.41 6.56 -12.22
N ALA A 226 3.49 5.78 -12.27
CA ALA A 226 4.72 6.05 -11.55
C ALA A 226 5.35 7.40 -11.96
N ARG A 227 5.46 7.67 -13.26
CA ARG A 227 5.96 8.97 -13.78
C ARG A 227 5.08 10.13 -13.32
N THR A 228 3.76 9.97 -13.43
CA THR A 228 2.81 11.00 -13.01
C THR A 228 2.97 11.33 -11.52
N MET A 229 3.12 10.33 -10.67
CA MET A 229 3.31 10.54 -9.22
C MET A 229 4.69 11.12 -8.88
N VAL A 230 5.76 10.70 -9.56
CA VAL A 230 7.09 11.31 -9.42
C VAL A 230 7.05 12.79 -9.78
N ASP A 231 6.45 13.13 -10.93
CA ASP A 231 6.37 14.52 -11.36
C ASP A 231 5.54 15.40 -10.40
N LEU A 232 4.45 14.86 -9.82
CA LEU A 232 3.65 15.54 -8.80
C LEU A 232 4.46 15.79 -7.52
N GLY A 233 5.30 14.84 -7.13
CA GLY A 233 6.23 15.02 -6.02
C GLY A 233 7.22 16.15 -6.29
N THR A 234 7.82 16.16 -7.48
CA THR A 234 8.72 17.25 -7.93
C THR A 234 8.02 18.60 -7.94
N ASP A 235 6.79 18.70 -8.46
CA ASP A 235 5.99 19.94 -8.47
C ASP A 235 5.76 20.49 -7.05
N ALA A 236 5.60 19.59 -6.07
CA ALA A 236 5.38 19.93 -4.67
C ALA A 236 6.69 20.14 -3.87
N GLY A 237 7.85 19.99 -4.50
CA GLY A 237 9.16 20.11 -3.84
C GLY A 237 9.54 18.91 -2.95
N VAL A 238 8.89 17.76 -3.15
CA VAL A 238 9.20 16.49 -2.44
C VAL A 238 10.08 15.63 -3.35
N ALA A 239 11.28 15.28 -2.87
CA ALA A 239 12.18 14.40 -3.63
C ALA A 239 11.53 13.02 -3.77
N THR A 240 11.20 12.62 -5.01
CA THR A 240 10.35 11.45 -5.25
C THR A 240 10.98 10.52 -6.28
N THR A 241 11.05 9.23 -5.96
CA THR A 241 11.42 8.16 -6.90
C THR A 241 10.37 7.06 -6.88
N ALA A 242 10.38 6.20 -7.89
CA ALA A 242 9.47 5.07 -8.00
C ALA A 242 10.20 3.81 -8.48
N LEU A 243 9.81 2.66 -7.94
CA LEU A 243 10.17 1.34 -8.45
C LEU A 243 8.92 0.68 -9.03
N LEU A 244 9.02 0.17 -10.26
CA LEU A 244 8.02 -0.73 -10.84
C LEU A 244 8.32 -2.14 -10.37
N THR A 245 7.39 -2.76 -9.64
CA THR A 245 7.64 -4.05 -9.01
C THR A 245 6.59 -5.10 -9.34
N ASP A 246 7.04 -6.34 -9.53
CA ASP A 246 6.22 -7.44 -10.01
C ASP A 246 5.27 -7.96 -8.92
N MET A 247 3.99 -8.09 -9.27
CA MET A 247 2.92 -8.62 -8.41
C MET A 247 2.11 -9.71 -9.14
N ASN A 248 2.73 -10.43 -10.09
CA ASN A 248 2.11 -11.60 -10.71
C ASN A 248 1.95 -12.78 -9.74
N VAL A 249 2.83 -12.89 -8.75
CA VAL A 249 2.83 -13.92 -7.71
C VAL A 249 2.78 -13.24 -6.36
N PRO A 250 2.10 -13.80 -5.33
CA PRO A 250 2.08 -13.21 -4.00
C PRO A 250 3.49 -12.89 -3.52
N LEU A 251 3.69 -11.80 -2.81
CA LEU A 251 5.00 -11.47 -2.28
C LEU A 251 5.28 -12.27 -1.00
N GLY A 252 6.46 -12.89 -0.93
CA GLY A 252 6.84 -13.77 0.17
C GLY A 252 6.08 -15.09 0.18
N LEU A 253 5.92 -15.67 1.37
CA LEU A 253 5.26 -16.97 1.57
C LEU A 253 3.94 -16.86 2.31
N THR A 254 3.62 -15.70 2.88
CA THR A 254 2.44 -15.52 3.72
C THR A 254 1.50 -14.45 3.18
N ILE A 255 0.20 -14.70 3.27
CA ILE A 255 -0.87 -13.79 2.86
C ILE A 255 -1.88 -13.74 3.99
N GLY A 256 -2.01 -12.60 4.67
CA GLY A 256 -2.87 -12.44 5.83
C GLY A 256 -2.40 -11.33 6.76
N ASN A 257 -2.60 -11.49 8.07
CA ASN A 257 -2.21 -10.50 9.07
C ASN A 257 -1.08 -11.01 9.97
N ALA A 258 -1.40 -11.88 10.93
CA ALA A 258 -0.41 -12.45 11.85
C ALA A 258 0.68 -13.25 11.12
N LEU A 259 0.31 -13.99 10.06
CA LEU A 259 1.26 -14.72 9.20
C LEU A 259 2.29 -13.75 8.57
N GLU A 260 1.85 -12.59 8.11
CA GLU A 260 2.71 -11.60 7.47
C GLU A 260 3.59 -10.84 8.48
N VAL A 261 3.10 -10.61 9.70
CA VAL A 261 3.94 -10.10 10.80
C VAL A 261 5.05 -11.09 11.13
N ARG A 262 4.72 -12.39 11.24
CA ARG A 262 5.71 -13.45 11.52
C ARG A 262 6.82 -13.47 10.48
N GLU A 263 6.48 -13.45 9.19
CA GLU A 263 7.46 -13.44 8.10
C GLU A 263 8.29 -12.15 8.06
N SER A 264 7.69 -11.01 8.44
CA SER A 264 8.41 -9.74 8.57
C SER A 264 9.45 -9.78 9.70
N VAL A 265 9.11 -10.39 10.84
CA VAL A 265 10.04 -10.60 11.96
C VAL A 265 11.16 -11.57 11.57
N GLU A 266 10.85 -12.62 10.81
CA GLU A 266 11.87 -13.53 10.25
C GLU A 266 12.85 -12.78 9.33
N THR A 267 12.33 -11.91 8.46
CA THR A 267 13.12 -11.06 7.57
C THR A 267 14.06 -10.14 8.37
N LEU A 268 13.54 -9.49 9.42
CA LEU A 268 14.30 -8.62 10.31
C LEU A 268 15.35 -9.36 11.14
N ALA A 269 15.23 -10.67 11.29
CA ALA A 269 16.21 -11.53 11.98
C ALA A 269 17.32 -12.03 11.02
N GLY A 270 17.40 -11.51 9.80
CA GLY A 270 18.37 -11.94 8.78
C GLY A 270 17.91 -13.14 7.94
N GLY A 271 16.69 -13.66 8.17
CA GLY A 271 16.07 -14.73 7.39
C GLY A 271 15.03 -14.20 6.39
N GLY A 272 13.95 -14.95 6.21
CA GLY A 272 12.79 -14.58 5.41
C GLY A 272 12.91 -14.91 3.92
N PRO A 273 11.80 -14.81 3.16
CA PRO A 273 11.79 -15.09 1.73
C PRO A 273 12.70 -14.17 0.93
N ALA A 274 13.36 -14.71 -0.10
CA ALA A 274 14.33 -13.98 -0.89
C ALA A 274 13.74 -12.75 -1.59
N ASP A 275 12.50 -12.85 -2.09
CA ASP A 275 11.79 -11.76 -2.76
C ASP A 275 11.42 -10.61 -1.81
N ILE A 276 11.03 -10.92 -0.57
CA ILE A 276 10.81 -9.94 0.50
C ILE A 276 12.10 -9.20 0.84
N ARG A 277 13.20 -9.93 1.01
CA ARG A 277 14.52 -9.34 1.29
C ARG A 277 14.99 -8.44 0.16
N GLU A 278 14.96 -8.94 -1.08
CA GLU A 278 15.38 -8.20 -2.27
C GLU A 278 14.63 -6.87 -2.41
N LEU A 279 13.30 -6.89 -2.31
CA LEU A 279 12.49 -5.69 -2.43
C LEU A 279 12.66 -4.73 -1.24
N THR A 280 12.79 -5.26 -0.02
CA THR A 280 13.05 -4.44 1.18
C THR A 280 14.37 -3.69 1.03
N VAL A 281 15.42 -4.37 0.58
CA VAL A 281 16.74 -3.77 0.35
C VAL A 281 16.68 -2.72 -0.77
N ALA A 282 16.03 -3.04 -1.89
CA ALA A 282 15.90 -2.11 -3.02
C ALA A 282 15.21 -0.80 -2.63
N LEU A 283 14.09 -0.89 -1.90
CA LEU A 283 13.36 0.29 -1.44
C LEU A 283 14.13 1.05 -0.35
N ALA A 284 14.80 0.35 0.58
CA ALA A 284 15.61 0.99 1.60
C ALA A 284 16.77 1.80 0.99
N ARG A 285 17.42 1.29 -0.06
CA ARG A 285 18.47 2.02 -0.78
C ARG A 285 17.96 3.31 -1.41
N GLU A 286 16.80 3.28 -2.05
CA GLU A 286 16.17 4.49 -2.60
C GLU A 286 15.86 5.49 -1.48
N MET A 287 15.24 5.03 -0.39
CA MET A 287 14.88 5.88 0.75
C MET A 287 16.12 6.52 1.38
N LEU A 288 17.19 5.75 1.58
CA LEU A 288 18.44 6.22 2.18
C LEU A 288 19.21 7.15 1.24
N THR A 289 19.19 6.89 -0.07
CA THR A 289 19.76 7.79 -1.07
C THR A 289 19.09 9.17 -1.01
N LEU A 290 17.75 9.20 -1.02
CA LEU A 290 16.99 10.44 -0.89
C LEU A 290 17.19 11.13 0.47
N ALA A 291 17.48 10.35 1.52
CA ALA A 291 17.82 10.88 2.84
C ALA A 291 19.29 11.34 2.98
N GLY A 292 20.10 11.28 1.91
CA GLY A 292 21.50 11.71 1.91
C GLY A 292 22.48 10.67 2.46
N ARG A 293 22.13 9.38 2.40
CA ARG A 293 22.92 8.24 2.87
C ARG A 293 23.09 7.16 1.79
N PRO A 294 23.64 7.49 0.61
CA PRO A 294 23.74 6.55 -0.52
C PRO A 294 24.68 5.35 -0.24
N ASP A 295 25.66 5.53 0.64
CA ASP A 295 26.68 4.50 0.96
C ASP A 295 26.28 3.59 2.14
N ALA A 296 25.00 3.62 2.54
CA ALA A 296 24.51 2.79 3.63
C ALA A 296 24.57 1.29 3.28
N ASP A 297 25.19 0.49 4.15
CA ASP A 297 25.21 -0.97 4.03
C ASP A 297 23.89 -1.56 4.57
N VAL A 298 22.89 -1.56 3.69
CA VAL A 298 21.50 -1.97 3.99
C VAL A 298 21.42 -3.45 4.33
N GLU A 299 22.08 -4.30 3.55
CA GLU A 299 22.12 -5.74 3.80
C GLU A 299 22.73 -6.06 5.17
N ALA A 300 23.87 -5.45 5.52
CA ALA A 300 24.46 -5.67 6.82
C ALA A 300 23.50 -5.27 7.96
N ALA A 301 22.79 -4.14 7.84
CA ALA A 301 21.83 -3.70 8.86
C ALA A 301 20.62 -4.63 9.03
N LEU A 302 20.26 -5.35 7.97
CA LEU A 302 19.21 -6.37 8.01
C LEU A 302 19.71 -7.65 8.69
N ASP A 303 20.99 -7.98 8.55
CA ASP A 303 21.58 -9.24 9.01
C ASP A 303 22.25 -9.16 10.40
N ASP A 304 22.65 -7.96 10.84
CA ASP A 304 23.41 -7.75 12.09
C ASP A 304 22.54 -7.41 13.32
N GLY A 305 21.22 -7.39 13.16
CA GLY A 305 20.24 -7.16 14.23
C GLY A 305 19.85 -5.69 14.46
N ARG A 306 20.49 -4.72 13.80
CA ARG A 306 20.12 -3.29 13.94
C ARG A 306 18.67 -3.01 13.53
N ALA A 307 18.19 -3.62 12.44
CA ALA A 307 16.81 -3.50 12.01
C ALA A 307 15.82 -4.11 13.03
N MET A 308 16.14 -5.29 13.57
CA MET A 308 15.34 -5.93 14.62
C MET A 308 15.25 -5.08 15.90
N ASP A 309 16.35 -4.45 16.32
CA ASP A 309 16.35 -3.56 17.48
C ASP A 309 15.46 -2.32 17.26
N ALA A 310 15.48 -1.76 16.05
CA ALA A 310 14.59 -0.66 15.66
C ALA A 310 13.11 -1.10 15.64
N TRP A 311 12.81 -2.29 15.12
CA TRP A 311 11.46 -2.89 15.17
C TRP A 311 10.95 -2.99 16.60
N LYS A 312 11.75 -3.57 17.51
CA LYS A 312 11.37 -3.74 18.92
C LYS A 312 11.12 -2.41 19.62
N ARG A 313 11.91 -1.36 19.32
CA ARG A 313 11.67 0.00 19.84
C ARG A 313 10.37 0.58 19.28
N MET A 314 10.17 0.51 17.96
CA MET A 314 8.97 1.03 17.28
C MET A 314 7.68 0.39 17.83
N ILE A 315 7.63 -0.94 17.92
CA ILE A 315 6.45 -1.68 18.41
C ILE A 315 6.13 -1.30 19.87
N ARG A 316 7.14 -1.27 20.76
CA ARG A 316 6.94 -0.86 22.16
C ARG A 316 6.50 0.59 22.29
N ALA A 317 7.01 1.47 21.44
CA ALA A 317 6.66 2.89 21.46
C ALA A 317 5.18 3.13 21.12
N GLN A 318 4.55 2.19 20.40
CA GLN A 318 3.11 2.17 20.10
C GLN A 318 2.31 1.19 20.99
N GLY A 319 2.87 0.75 22.11
CA GLY A 319 2.19 -0.06 23.13
C GLY A 319 2.15 -1.56 22.85
N GLY A 320 2.71 -2.02 21.72
CA GLY A 320 2.75 -3.44 21.38
C GLY A 320 3.86 -4.19 22.13
N ASP A 321 3.67 -5.50 22.29
CA ASP A 321 4.72 -6.40 22.75
C ASP A 321 5.35 -7.13 21.54
N PRO A 322 6.61 -6.79 21.14
CA PRO A 322 7.26 -7.41 19.99
C PRO A 322 7.64 -8.88 20.23
N GLU A 323 7.60 -9.37 21.47
CA GLU A 323 7.92 -10.76 21.82
C GLU A 323 6.66 -11.61 22.08
N ALA A 324 5.47 -11.00 22.03
CA ALA A 324 4.24 -11.72 22.30
C ALA A 324 3.92 -12.72 21.19
N ALA A 325 3.28 -13.82 21.59
CA ALA A 325 2.77 -14.80 20.64
C ALA A 325 1.71 -14.16 19.73
N LEU A 326 1.90 -14.31 18.42
CA LEU A 326 0.94 -13.87 17.42
C LEU A 326 -0.26 -14.82 17.35
N PRO A 327 -1.46 -14.32 16.96
CA PRO A 327 -2.62 -15.17 16.73
C PRO A 327 -2.35 -16.31 15.75
N THR A 328 -2.82 -17.51 16.10
CA THR A 328 -2.74 -18.71 15.25
C THR A 328 -4.15 -19.24 14.99
N ALA A 329 -4.38 -19.74 13.77
CA ALA A 329 -5.69 -20.23 13.39
C ALA A 329 -5.98 -21.56 14.07
N ARG A 330 -7.23 -21.77 14.47
CA ARG A 330 -7.66 -23.03 15.08
C ARG A 330 -7.71 -24.18 14.09
N GLU A 331 -7.97 -23.89 12.82
CA GLU A 331 -8.23 -24.88 11.79
C GLU A 331 -7.38 -24.57 10.55
N THR A 332 -6.93 -25.63 9.89
CA THR A 332 -6.12 -25.53 8.68
C THR A 332 -6.57 -26.52 7.62
N HIS A 333 -6.36 -26.16 6.36
CA HIS A 333 -6.59 -27.03 5.22
C HIS A 333 -5.36 -27.00 4.30
N VAL A 334 -4.75 -28.16 4.06
CA VAL A 334 -3.54 -28.28 3.25
C VAL A 334 -3.90 -28.68 1.84
N VAL A 335 -3.44 -27.91 0.86
CA VAL A 335 -3.49 -28.27 -0.57
C VAL A 335 -2.13 -28.85 -0.96
N THR A 336 -2.14 -30.04 -1.54
CA THR A 336 -0.94 -30.78 -1.94
C THR A 336 -0.79 -30.83 -3.45
N ALA A 337 0.43 -31.08 -3.92
CA ALA A 337 0.75 -31.24 -5.32
C ALA A 337 0.11 -32.51 -5.88
N GLU A 338 -0.65 -32.36 -6.98
CA GLU A 338 -1.31 -33.48 -7.67
C GLU A 338 -0.33 -34.35 -8.49
N ARG A 339 0.86 -33.84 -8.76
CA ARG A 339 1.91 -34.53 -9.50
C ARG A 339 3.29 -33.99 -9.16
N THR A 340 4.33 -34.75 -9.51
CA THR A 340 5.73 -34.28 -9.45
C THR A 340 6.06 -33.39 -10.65
N GLY A 341 6.79 -32.30 -10.43
CA GLY A 341 7.20 -31.36 -11.47
C GLY A 341 7.78 -30.06 -10.88
N TYR A 342 7.61 -28.96 -11.61
CA TYR A 342 7.94 -27.61 -11.16
C TYR A 342 6.67 -26.78 -11.02
N LEU A 343 6.56 -26.00 -9.96
CA LEU A 343 5.52 -24.98 -9.88
C LEU A 343 5.82 -23.91 -10.95
N THR A 344 4.94 -23.75 -11.93
CA THR A 344 5.16 -22.84 -13.07
C THR A 344 4.36 -21.55 -12.93
N GLU A 345 3.18 -21.62 -12.33
CA GLU A 345 2.25 -20.49 -12.18
C GLU A 345 1.72 -20.44 -10.74
N GLN A 346 1.50 -19.23 -10.23
CA GLN A 346 0.89 -18.96 -8.92
C GLN A 346 0.35 -17.53 -8.90
N HIS A 347 -0.88 -17.32 -9.36
CA HIS A 347 -1.46 -15.99 -9.59
C HIS A 347 -1.83 -15.26 -8.30
N ALA A 348 -1.28 -14.07 -8.08
CA ALA A 348 -1.44 -13.32 -6.84
C ALA A 348 -2.89 -13.01 -6.45
N LEU A 349 -3.70 -12.48 -7.39
CA LEU A 349 -5.06 -12.01 -7.10
C LEU A 349 -5.98 -13.13 -6.54
N PRO A 350 -6.10 -14.30 -7.18
CA PRO A 350 -6.82 -15.45 -6.62
C PRO A 350 -6.45 -15.78 -5.17
N PHE A 351 -5.16 -15.79 -4.84
CA PHE A 351 -4.69 -16.04 -3.48
C PHE A 351 -5.06 -14.92 -2.50
N GLY A 352 -5.02 -13.65 -2.93
CA GLY A 352 -5.51 -12.52 -2.13
C GLY A 352 -7.02 -12.64 -1.85
N ILE A 353 -7.81 -13.03 -2.85
CA ILE A 353 -9.25 -13.30 -2.69
C ILE A 353 -9.48 -14.50 -1.76
N GLY A 354 -8.69 -15.56 -1.88
CA GLY A 354 -8.74 -16.73 -1.00
C GLY A 354 -8.50 -16.34 0.47
N ALA A 355 -7.44 -15.59 0.75
CA ALA A 355 -7.15 -15.09 2.10
C ALA A 355 -8.27 -14.18 2.63
N TRP A 356 -8.80 -13.29 1.79
CA TRP A 356 -9.95 -12.44 2.14
C TRP A 356 -11.18 -13.28 2.52
N ARG A 357 -11.50 -14.32 1.74
CA ARG A 357 -12.63 -15.24 2.03
C ARG A 357 -12.43 -16.05 3.31
N LEU A 358 -11.19 -16.37 3.68
CA LEU A 358 -10.84 -17.00 4.97
C LEU A 358 -11.06 -16.08 6.17
N GLY A 359 -11.27 -14.78 5.96
CA GLY A 359 -11.50 -13.78 7.02
C GLY A 359 -10.30 -12.86 7.27
N ALA A 360 -9.26 -12.91 6.44
CA ALA A 360 -8.06 -12.08 6.59
C ALA A 360 -8.28 -10.60 6.20
N GLY A 361 -9.44 -10.25 5.65
CA GLY A 361 -9.77 -8.87 5.29
C GLY A 361 -11.25 -8.56 5.48
N ARG A 362 -11.61 -7.30 5.22
CA ARG A 362 -12.96 -6.78 5.45
C ARG A 362 -13.83 -6.86 4.21
N ALA A 363 -15.09 -7.25 4.36
CA ALA A 363 -16.09 -7.09 3.31
C ALA A 363 -16.73 -5.69 3.35
N ARG A 364 -16.91 -5.14 4.56
CA ARG A 364 -17.36 -3.77 4.82
C ARG A 364 -16.41 -3.09 5.80
N LYS A 365 -16.27 -1.77 5.72
CA LYS A 365 -15.31 -0.97 6.51
C LYS A 365 -15.30 -1.27 8.02
N GLN A 366 -16.46 -1.61 8.58
CA GLN A 366 -16.66 -1.89 10.01
C GLN A 366 -16.52 -3.37 10.40
N ASP A 367 -16.35 -4.27 9.44
CA ASP A 367 -16.29 -5.71 9.73
C ASP A 367 -14.99 -6.06 10.49
N PRO A 368 -15.03 -7.03 11.42
CA PRO A 368 -13.83 -7.52 12.08
C PRO A 368 -12.94 -8.29 11.10
N VAL A 369 -11.63 -8.27 11.36
CA VAL A 369 -10.63 -9.07 10.66
C VAL A 369 -10.18 -10.19 11.57
N GLN A 370 -10.08 -11.41 11.04
CA GLN A 370 -9.47 -12.53 11.75
C GLN A 370 -7.95 -12.47 11.52
N ALA A 371 -7.21 -11.99 12.52
CA ALA A 371 -5.77 -11.81 12.41
C ALA A 371 -5.02 -13.10 12.06
N ALA A 372 -5.53 -14.24 12.54
CA ALA A 372 -4.98 -15.57 12.31
C ALA A 372 -5.29 -16.15 10.91
N ALA A 373 -6.27 -15.60 10.20
CA ALA A 373 -6.67 -16.09 8.88
C ALA A 373 -5.66 -15.74 7.81
N GLY A 374 -5.55 -16.59 6.80
CA GLY A 374 -4.68 -16.35 5.66
C GLY A 374 -4.26 -17.60 4.93
N ILE A 375 -3.29 -17.44 4.04
CA ILE A 375 -2.68 -18.53 3.27
C ILE A 375 -1.16 -18.51 3.51
N GLU A 376 -0.60 -19.68 3.77
CA GLU A 376 0.84 -19.92 3.87
C GLU A 376 1.27 -20.80 2.68
N LEU A 377 2.18 -20.28 1.86
CA LEU A 377 2.73 -20.94 0.68
C LEU A 377 3.96 -21.75 1.08
N HIS A 378 4.06 -22.97 0.56
CA HIS A 378 5.20 -23.88 0.79
C HIS A 378 6.08 -24.04 -0.45
N ALA A 379 5.65 -23.48 -1.57
CA ALA A 379 6.37 -23.47 -2.84
C ALA A 379 6.06 -22.19 -3.63
N LYS A 380 7.04 -21.77 -4.43
CA LYS A 380 6.99 -20.63 -5.35
C LYS A 380 7.29 -21.08 -6.77
N PRO A 381 6.86 -20.31 -7.79
CA PRO A 381 7.22 -20.63 -9.17
C PRO A 381 8.73 -20.75 -9.35
N GLY A 382 9.18 -21.85 -9.96
CA GLY A 382 10.60 -22.24 -10.03
C GLY A 382 10.95 -23.41 -9.09
N ASP A 383 10.19 -23.61 -8.02
CA ASP A 383 10.44 -24.70 -7.08
C ASP A 383 10.03 -26.05 -7.67
N ARG A 384 10.86 -27.06 -7.42
CA ARG A 384 10.52 -28.45 -7.71
C ARG A 384 9.63 -28.99 -6.60
N VAL A 385 8.52 -29.61 -6.98
CA VAL A 385 7.56 -30.22 -6.06
C VAL A 385 7.37 -31.70 -6.37
N THR A 386 7.09 -32.49 -5.33
CA THR A 386 6.78 -33.93 -5.45
C THR A 386 5.28 -34.15 -5.24
N GLU A 387 4.70 -35.14 -5.92
CA GLU A 387 3.30 -35.54 -5.67
C GLU A 387 3.03 -35.76 -4.18
N GLY A 388 1.95 -35.18 -3.66
CA GLY A 388 1.59 -35.21 -2.24
C GLY A 388 2.31 -34.18 -1.35
N GLN A 389 3.31 -33.46 -1.86
CA GLN A 389 3.97 -32.37 -1.13
C GLN A 389 3.00 -31.20 -0.91
N PRO A 390 2.94 -30.57 0.28
CA PRO A 390 2.18 -29.35 0.50
C PRO A 390 2.60 -28.24 -0.47
N LEU A 391 1.62 -27.58 -1.11
CA LEU A 391 1.82 -26.38 -1.93
C LEU A 391 1.46 -25.12 -1.16
N PHE A 392 0.34 -25.15 -0.44
CA PHE A 392 -0.07 -24.08 0.44
C PHE A 392 -1.07 -24.60 1.49
N THR A 393 -1.16 -23.88 2.61
CA THR A 393 -2.08 -24.14 3.72
C THR A 393 -3.01 -22.94 3.90
N LEU A 394 -4.31 -23.20 3.97
CA LEU A 394 -5.33 -22.22 4.33
C LEU A 394 -5.50 -22.23 5.85
N HIS A 395 -5.62 -21.05 6.45
CA HIS A 395 -5.77 -20.84 7.88
C HIS A 395 -7.06 -20.06 8.17
N THR A 396 -7.89 -20.55 9.10
CA THR A 396 -9.06 -19.82 9.61
C THR A 396 -9.54 -20.41 10.94
N ASP A 397 -10.29 -19.66 11.74
CA ASP A 397 -11.02 -20.21 12.89
C ASP A 397 -12.41 -20.74 12.52
N GLU A 398 -12.83 -20.58 11.26
CA GLU A 398 -14.17 -20.91 10.77
C GLU A 398 -14.10 -21.90 9.58
N PRO A 399 -14.16 -23.23 9.84
CA PRO A 399 -14.03 -24.25 8.79
C PRO A 399 -14.95 -24.07 7.58
N GLY A 400 -16.15 -23.50 7.78
CA GLY A 400 -17.10 -23.23 6.70
C GLY A 400 -16.60 -22.23 5.65
N ARG A 401 -15.46 -21.56 5.87
CA ARG A 401 -14.84 -20.64 4.91
C ARG A 401 -13.92 -21.32 3.91
N PHE A 402 -13.46 -22.55 4.18
CA PHE A 402 -12.49 -23.23 3.31
C PHE A 402 -13.01 -23.43 1.90
N GLU A 403 -14.26 -23.89 1.72
CA GLU A 403 -14.85 -24.16 0.40
C GLU A 403 -14.76 -22.94 -0.51
N ARG A 404 -15.27 -21.79 -0.05
CA ARG A 404 -15.22 -20.55 -0.85
C ARG A 404 -13.80 -20.04 -1.08
N ALA A 405 -12.87 -20.30 -0.17
CA ALA A 405 -11.48 -19.91 -0.33
C ALA A 405 -10.76 -20.80 -1.36
N LEU A 406 -11.04 -22.11 -1.36
CA LEU A 406 -10.57 -23.06 -2.37
C LEU A 406 -11.11 -22.70 -3.75
N ASP A 407 -12.40 -22.40 -3.87
CA ASP A 407 -13.01 -21.92 -5.12
C ASP A 407 -12.33 -20.64 -5.66
N ALA A 408 -11.75 -19.81 -4.80
CA ALA A 408 -11.07 -18.60 -5.22
C ALA A 408 -9.69 -18.86 -5.81
N VAL A 409 -8.99 -19.87 -5.31
CA VAL A 409 -7.62 -20.23 -5.72
C VAL A 409 -7.58 -21.36 -6.74
N ASP A 410 -8.73 -21.94 -7.07
CA ASP A 410 -8.84 -22.95 -8.12
C ASP A 410 -8.34 -22.41 -9.46
N GLY A 411 -7.53 -23.21 -10.16
CA GLY A 411 -6.86 -22.82 -11.39
C GLY A 411 -5.83 -21.67 -11.26
N ALA A 412 -5.51 -21.23 -10.03
CA ALA A 412 -4.56 -20.13 -9.83
C ALA A 412 -3.10 -20.58 -9.78
N TRP A 413 -2.82 -21.88 -9.92
CA TRP A 413 -1.48 -22.44 -9.91
C TRP A 413 -1.38 -23.67 -10.82
N THR A 414 -0.19 -23.95 -11.33
CA THR A 414 0.04 -25.03 -12.30
C THR A 414 1.38 -25.72 -12.02
N ILE A 415 1.44 -27.05 -12.14
CA ILE A 415 2.69 -27.83 -12.11
C ILE A 415 3.04 -28.28 -13.54
N GLY A 416 4.19 -27.83 -14.04
CA GLY A 416 4.75 -28.19 -15.34
C GLY A 416 5.96 -29.12 -15.25
N ASP A 417 6.45 -29.56 -16.41
CA ASP A 417 7.61 -30.46 -16.52
C ASP A 417 8.95 -29.71 -16.40
N GLU A 418 8.98 -28.41 -16.73
CA GLU A 418 10.16 -27.56 -16.72
C GLU A 418 9.98 -26.35 -15.81
N ALA A 419 11.08 -25.89 -15.20
CA ALA A 419 11.07 -24.67 -14.38
C ALA A 419 10.78 -23.44 -15.26
N PRO A 420 9.92 -22.50 -14.81
CA PRO A 420 9.71 -21.24 -15.51
C PRO A 420 10.98 -20.39 -15.47
N ALA A 421 11.04 -19.38 -16.35
CA ALA A 421 12.11 -18.38 -16.29
C ALA A 421 12.10 -17.65 -14.93
N ALA A 422 13.29 -17.34 -14.42
CA ALA A 422 13.44 -16.57 -13.20
C ALA A 422 12.78 -15.19 -13.36
N ARG A 423 12.04 -14.77 -12.34
CA ARG A 423 11.35 -13.50 -12.31
C ARG A 423 12.27 -12.41 -11.77
N THR A 424 12.08 -11.19 -12.27
CA THR A 424 12.75 -9.99 -11.74
C THR A 424 11.74 -9.22 -10.92
N ILE A 425 12.03 -8.97 -9.64
CA ILE A 425 11.05 -8.30 -8.77
C ILE A 425 10.98 -6.79 -9.00
N VAL A 426 12.12 -6.14 -9.27
CA VAL A 426 12.19 -4.72 -9.65
C VAL A 426 12.45 -4.64 -11.14
N ALA A 427 11.43 -4.29 -11.91
CA ALA A 427 11.53 -4.19 -13.36
C ALA A 427 12.22 -2.89 -13.81
N GLU A 428 11.93 -1.79 -13.12
CA GLU A 428 12.40 -0.46 -13.52
C GLU A 428 12.45 0.50 -12.34
N ARG A 429 13.40 1.43 -12.38
CA ARG A 429 13.49 2.59 -11.51
C ARG A 429 13.15 3.85 -12.30
N ILE A 430 12.30 4.70 -11.74
CA ILE A 430 11.89 6.00 -12.28
C ILE A 430 12.21 7.05 -11.22
N GLY A 431 12.83 8.16 -11.60
CA GLY A 431 13.17 9.23 -10.65
C GLY A 431 14.02 10.31 -11.25
#